data_AF-A0A4Y8QWX8-F1
#
_entry.id   AF-A0A4Y8QWX8-F1
#
_cell.length_a   1.000
_cell.length_b   1.000
_cell.length_c   1.000
_cell.angle_alpha   90.00
_cell.angle_beta   90.00
_cell.angle_gamma   90.00
#
_symmetry.space_group_name_H-M   'P 1'
#
loop_
_entity.id
_entity.type
_entity.pdbx_description
1 polymer ?
#
loop_
_entity_poly.entity_id
_entity_poly.type
_entity_poly.pdbx_seq_one_letter_code
_entity_poly.pdbx_strand_id
1 'polypeptide(L)'
;MSAGVVSRDAGAVGADVVATGVPGVRDVAREQGAVAALVALAAVLPVAVLPGECVLLPDDVAPPPGSVLLGEVVSDAGPLLAWRAAASGPVDDRRGRAADAAWRVGVAWARTGLCERLADRAVDRLRGRSVGGTATVNLPPVRLVLADAALAHLEAQALLARVTAEPGERADDRPVPATTLARVTAVLDRTSRTVHNLFGASGFVDGDAARLARTIDLLGHASGTLPTGATRGGEGQDA
;
A
#
# COMPACT_ATOMS: atom_id res chain seq x y z
N MET A 1 26.70 5.97 -48.22
CA MET A 1 25.42 6.03 -47.51
C MET A 1 25.22 4.71 -46.80
N SER A 2 25.47 4.65 -45.50
CA SER A 2 25.09 3.51 -44.64
C SER A 2 24.60 4.09 -43.33
N ALA A 3 23.32 3.86 -43.03
CA ALA A 3 22.67 4.28 -41.81
C ALA A 3 23.00 3.29 -40.68
N GLY A 4 23.55 3.81 -39.58
CA GLY A 4 23.68 3.08 -38.33
C GLY A 4 22.34 3.07 -37.59
N VAL A 5 21.84 1.88 -37.27
CA VAL A 5 20.70 1.69 -36.38
C VAL A 5 21.23 1.77 -34.94
N VAL A 6 20.80 2.80 -34.20
CA VAL A 6 21.02 2.90 -32.76
C VAL A 6 19.88 2.14 -32.07
N SER A 7 20.22 0.94 -31.57
CA SER A 7 19.37 0.19 -30.64
C SER A 7 19.38 0.93 -29.31
N ARG A 8 18.22 1.43 -28.88
CA ARG A 8 18.04 2.11 -27.59
C ARG A 8 17.76 1.07 -26.50
N ASP A 9 18.49 1.21 -25.39
CA ASP A 9 18.33 0.51 -24.12
C ASP A 9 16.87 0.46 -23.66
N ALA A 10 16.29 -0.74 -23.69
CA ALA A 10 15.06 -1.09 -22.95
C ALA A 10 15.35 -2.07 -21.79
N GLY A 11 16.64 -2.41 -21.55
CA GLY A 11 17.04 -3.49 -20.65
C GLY A 11 17.36 -3.08 -19.20
N ALA A 12 17.58 -1.79 -18.92
CA ALA A 12 18.10 -1.36 -17.62
C ALA A 12 17.03 -1.16 -16.54
N VAL A 13 15.78 -0.83 -16.91
CA VAL A 13 14.72 -0.49 -15.94
C VAL A 13 14.09 -1.74 -15.31
N GLY A 14 14.12 -2.89 -16.01
CA GLY A 14 13.53 -4.14 -15.54
C GLY A 14 14.40 -4.96 -14.59
N ALA A 15 15.72 -4.73 -14.56
CA ALA A 15 16.66 -5.52 -13.76
C ALA A 15 16.80 -5.02 -12.31
N ASP A 16 16.62 -3.72 -12.06
CA ASP A 16 16.79 -3.12 -10.73
C ASP A 16 15.62 -3.43 -9.77
N VAL A 17 14.42 -3.70 -10.31
CA VAL A 17 13.21 -3.99 -9.51
C VAL A 17 13.29 -5.37 -8.83
N VAL A 18 14.10 -6.29 -9.36
CA VAL A 18 14.18 -7.68 -8.89
C VAL A 18 15.05 -7.83 -7.63
N ALA A 19 15.88 -6.83 -7.29
CA ALA A 19 16.94 -6.97 -6.29
C ALA A 19 16.54 -6.59 -4.85
N THR A 20 15.39 -5.96 -4.61
CA THR A 20 15.18 -5.22 -3.34
C THR A 20 14.33 -5.95 -2.28
N GLY A 21 13.83 -7.16 -2.57
CA GLY A 21 12.95 -7.90 -1.66
C GLY A 21 11.67 -7.13 -1.29
N VAL A 22 10.90 -7.68 -0.34
CA VAL A 22 9.65 -7.05 0.13
C VAL A 22 9.85 -5.62 0.68
N PRO A 23 10.92 -5.29 1.42
CA PRO A 23 11.15 -3.92 1.89
C PRO A 23 11.35 -2.89 0.77
N GLY A 24 11.95 -3.29 -0.35
CA GLY A 24 12.17 -2.41 -1.51
C GLY A 24 10.91 -1.92 -2.22
N VAL A 25 9.79 -2.61 -2.01
CA VAL A 25 8.48 -2.20 -2.55
C VAL A 25 8.09 -0.79 -2.07
N ARG A 26 8.55 -0.39 -0.87
CA ARG A 26 8.36 0.97 -0.35
C ARG A 26 8.98 2.02 -1.27
N ASP A 27 10.23 1.82 -1.67
CA ASP A 27 10.96 2.83 -2.44
C ASP A 27 10.34 2.95 -3.85
N VAL A 28 10.00 1.82 -4.48
CA VAL A 28 9.23 1.78 -5.74
C VAL A 28 7.90 2.53 -5.59
N ALA A 29 7.15 2.29 -4.51
CA ALA A 29 5.87 2.95 -4.26
C ALA A 29 6.03 4.47 -4.10
N ARG A 30 7.09 4.90 -3.41
CA ARG A 30 7.38 6.32 -3.21
C ARG A 30 7.70 7.02 -4.53
N GLU A 31 8.58 6.41 -5.33
CA GLU A 31 9.13 7.03 -6.54
C GLU A 31 8.20 6.89 -7.75
N GLN A 32 7.58 5.73 -7.92
CA GLN A 32 6.89 5.33 -9.14
C GLN A 32 5.38 5.13 -8.94
N GLY A 33 4.92 5.04 -7.69
CA GLY A 33 3.49 4.95 -7.35
C GLY A 33 2.97 3.52 -7.20
N ALA A 34 1.66 3.40 -7.01
CA ALA A 34 1.02 2.16 -6.57
C ALA A 34 1.10 1.03 -7.60
N VAL A 35 0.96 1.35 -8.88
CA VAL A 35 0.99 0.36 -9.97
C VAL A 35 2.35 -0.36 -9.99
N ALA A 36 3.44 0.39 -10.12
CA ALA A 36 4.79 -0.16 -10.15
C ALA A 36 5.14 -0.97 -8.89
N ALA A 37 4.72 -0.49 -7.72
CA ALA A 37 4.97 -1.18 -6.45
C ALA A 37 4.23 -2.53 -6.36
N LEU A 38 2.98 -2.61 -6.82
CA LEU A 38 2.21 -3.84 -6.80
C LEU A 38 2.71 -4.85 -7.85
N VAL A 39 3.21 -4.38 -9.01
CA VAL A 39 3.92 -5.23 -9.98
C VAL A 39 5.20 -5.79 -9.34
N ALA A 40 6.02 -4.94 -8.73
CA ALA A 40 7.25 -5.36 -8.04
C ALA A 40 6.96 -6.38 -6.92
N LEU A 41 5.89 -6.17 -6.16
CA LEU A 41 5.46 -7.09 -5.11
C LEU A 41 5.00 -8.44 -5.69
N ALA A 42 4.20 -8.44 -6.77
CA ALA A 42 3.74 -9.65 -7.44
C ALA A 42 4.87 -10.45 -8.09
N ALA A 43 5.99 -9.81 -8.44
CA ALA A 43 7.18 -10.48 -8.96
C ALA A 43 7.92 -11.31 -7.90
N VAL A 44 7.79 -10.96 -6.61
CA VAL A 44 8.51 -11.63 -5.51
C VAL A 44 7.59 -12.46 -4.60
N LEU A 45 6.29 -12.19 -4.60
CA LEU A 45 5.31 -12.91 -3.80
C LEU A 45 4.09 -13.28 -4.65
N PRO A 46 3.53 -14.50 -4.46
CA PRO A 46 2.25 -14.83 -5.07
C PRO A 46 1.17 -13.90 -4.51
N VAL A 47 0.29 -13.41 -5.39
CA VAL A 47 -0.91 -12.69 -4.97
C VAL A 47 -1.78 -13.64 -4.17
N ALA A 48 -2.00 -13.33 -2.90
CA ALA A 48 -2.78 -14.15 -1.99
C ALA A 48 -3.70 -13.27 -1.14
N VAL A 49 -4.93 -13.73 -0.99
CA VAL A 49 -6.02 -13.03 -0.28
C VAL A 49 -6.98 -14.10 0.23
N LEU A 50 -7.61 -13.88 1.39
CA LEU A 50 -8.53 -14.87 1.93
C LEU A 50 -9.87 -14.86 1.16
N PRO A 51 -10.61 -15.99 1.16
CA PRO A 51 -11.92 -16.08 0.52
C PRO A 51 -12.88 -14.95 0.94
N GLY A 52 -13.50 -14.29 -0.05
CA GLY A 52 -14.45 -13.20 0.17
C GLY A 52 -13.84 -11.83 0.42
N GLU A 53 -12.53 -11.72 0.62
CA GLU A 53 -11.83 -10.44 0.77
C GLU A 53 -11.48 -9.82 -0.59
N CYS A 54 -11.08 -8.54 -0.55
CA CYS A 54 -10.77 -7.76 -1.74
C CYS A 54 -9.28 -7.52 -1.89
N VAL A 55 -8.80 -7.46 -3.13
CA VAL A 55 -7.42 -7.06 -3.46
C VAL A 55 -7.44 -6.01 -4.58
N LEU A 56 -6.52 -5.05 -4.53
CA LEU A 56 -6.26 -4.12 -5.63
C LEU A 56 -5.04 -4.59 -6.40
N LEU A 57 -5.15 -4.71 -7.71
CA LEU A 57 -4.08 -5.19 -8.57
C LEU A 57 -3.94 -4.33 -9.83
N PRO A 58 -2.72 -4.14 -10.34
CA PRO A 58 -2.49 -3.70 -11.71
C PRO A 58 -3.15 -4.64 -12.74
N ASP A 59 -3.46 -4.14 -13.94
CA ASP A 59 -4.08 -4.92 -15.02
C ASP A 59 -3.17 -6.05 -15.54
N ASP A 60 -1.85 -5.87 -15.45
CA ASP A 60 -0.84 -6.86 -15.85
C ASP A 60 -0.56 -7.92 -14.78
N VAL A 61 -1.18 -7.83 -13.60
CA VAL A 61 -1.06 -8.80 -12.52
C VAL A 61 -2.32 -9.67 -12.46
N ALA A 62 -2.14 -10.97 -12.73
CA ALA A 62 -3.25 -11.92 -12.70
C ALA A 62 -3.90 -12.00 -11.30
N PRO A 63 -5.24 -11.91 -11.19
CA PRO A 63 -5.92 -12.03 -9.92
C PRO A 63 -5.93 -13.48 -9.42
N PRO A 64 -6.19 -13.69 -8.12
CA PRO A 64 -6.41 -15.03 -7.56
C PRO A 64 -7.50 -15.79 -8.33
N PRO A 65 -7.35 -17.11 -8.55
CA PRO A 65 -8.32 -17.90 -9.32
C PRO A 65 -9.75 -17.77 -8.79
N GLY A 66 -10.70 -17.60 -9.72
CA GLY A 66 -12.12 -17.45 -9.39
C GLY A 66 -12.51 -16.10 -8.80
N SER A 67 -11.60 -15.10 -8.79
CA SER A 67 -11.94 -13.75 -8.35
C SER A 67 -12.93 -13.06 -9.30
N VAL A 68 -13.75 -12.18 -8.73
CA VAL A 68 -14.72 -11.35 -9.46
C VAL A 68 -14.21 -9.91 -9.51
N LEU A 69 -14.18 -9.32 -10.71
CA LEU A 69 -13.85 -7.91 -10.90
C LEU A 69 -15.00 -7.04 -10.35
N LEU A 70 -14.66 -6.13 -9.44
CA LEU A 70 -15.59 -5.17 -8.84
C LEU A 70 -15.60 -3.83 -9.58
N GLY A 71 -14.47 -3.46 -10.19
CA GLY A 71 -14.34 -2.23 -10.96
C GLY A 71 -12.91 -1.69 -10.99
N GLU A 72 -12.76 -0.54 -11.63
CA GLU A 72 -11.51 0.18 -11.77
C GLU A 72 -11.40 1.33 -10.77
N VAL A 73 -10.20 1.52 -10.23
CA VAL A 73 -9.80 2.61 -9.35
C VAL A 73 -8.69 3.37 -10.05
N VAL A 74 -8.94 4.61 -10.42
CA VAL A 74 -7.89 5.44 -11.02
C VAL A 74 -6.97 5.98 -9.92
N SER A 75 -5.71 5.54 -9.94
CA SER A 75 -4.67 6.06 -9.04
C SER A 75 -3.97 7.28 -9.65
N ASP A 76 -2.99 7.83 -8.94
CA ASP A 76 -2.11 8.88 -9.42
C ASP A 76 -1.04 8.41 -10.41
N ALA A 77 -0.90 7.09 -10.60
CA ALA A 77 0.12 6.47 -11.45
C ALA A 77 -0.47 5.56 -12.54
N GLY A 78 -1.80 5.42 -12.61
CA GLY A 78 -2.50 4.55 -13.56
C GLY A 78 -3.69 3.81 -12.95
N PRO A 79 -4.41 3.00 -13.74
CA PRO A 79 -5.55 2.24 -13.26
C PRO A 79 -5.11 1.08 -12.34
N LEU A 80 -5.93 0.82 -11.33
CA LEU A 80 -5.91 -0.40 -10.52
C LEU A 80 -7.27 -1.07 -10.60
N LEU A 81 -7.29 -2.40 -10.59
CA LEU A 81 -8.51 -3.19 -10.63
C LEU A 81 -8.80 -3.75 -9.23
N ALA A 82 -10.03 -3.56 -8.78
CA ALA A 82 -10.52 -4.12 -7.53
C ALA A 82 -11.12 -5.50 -7.78
N TRP A 83 -10.59 -6.52 -7.12
CA TRP A 83 -11.03 -7.90 -7.23
C TRP A 83 -11.57 -8.38 -5.88
N ARG A 84 -12.60 -9.23 -5.91
CA ARG A 84 -13.04 -10.01 -4.73
C ARG A 84 -12.70 -11.47 -4.95
N ALA A 85 -11.97 -12.06 -4.03
CA ALA A 85 -11.68 -13.50 -4.08
C ALA A 85 -12.94 -14.33 -3.86
N ALA A 86 -13.01 -15.48 -4.53
CA ALA A 86 -14.13 -16.41 -4.42
C ALA A 86 -14.40 -16.75 -2.95
N ALA A 87 -15.67 -16.71 -2.54
CA ALA A 87 -16.09 -17.00 -1.16
C ALA A 87 -16.00 -18.50 -0.80
N SER A 88 -15.66 -19.36 -1.77
CA SER A 88 -15.63 -20.81 -1.63
C SER A 88 -14.27 -21.34 -2.08
N GLY A 89 -13.51 -21.87 -1.13
CA GLY A 89 -12.22 -22.53 -1.31
C GLY A 89 -11.77 -23.11 0.04
N PRO A 90 -10.85 -24.08 0.09
CA PRO A 90 -10.36 -24.61 1.35
C PRO A 90 -9.64 -23.49 2.14
N VAL A 91 -10.33 -22.97 3.15
CA VAL A 91 -9.86 -21.89 4.06
C VAL A 91 -8.69 -22.35 4.94
N ASP A 92 -8.43 -23.65 4.99
CA ASP A 92 -7.57 -24.27 6.00
C ASP A 92 -6.14 -24.61 5.59
N ASP A 93 -5.71 -24.22 4.39
CA ASP A 93 -4.30 -24.37 4.04
C ASP A 93 -3.46 -23.32 4.79
N ARG A 94 -2.64 -23.79 5.76
CA ARG A 94 -1.63 -22.99 6.47
C ARG A 94 -0.76 -22.21 5.49
N ARG A 95 -0.45 -22.78 4.33
CA ARG A 95 0.33 -22.14 3.27
C ARG A 95 -0.40 -20.95 2.65
N GLY A 96 -1.70 -21.08 2.41
CA GLY A 96 -2.54 -19.99 1.89
C GLY A 96 -2.60 -18.80 2.85
N ARG A 97 -2.76 -19.06 4.16
CA ARG A 97 -2.73 -18.03 5.20
C ARG A 97 -1.37 -17.36 5.33
N ALA A 98 -0.28 -18.11 5.21
CA ALA A 98 1.07 -17.56 5.23
C ALA A 98 1.33 -16.67 4.00
N ALA A 99 0.87 -17.07 2.81
CA ALA A 99 0.97 -16.29 1.60
C ALA A 99 0.15 -14.98 1.68
N ASP A 100 -1.09 -15.04 2.19
CA ASP A 100 -1.93 -13.85 2.45
C ASP A 100 -1.24 -12.90 3.44
N ALA A 101 -0.71 -13.42 4.55
CA ALA A 101 0.01 -12.59 5.52
C ALA A 101 1.25 -11.91 4.90
N ALA A 102 2.04 -12.65 4.10
CA ALA A 102 3.20 -12.09 3.40
C ALA A 102 2.80 -11.02 2.39
N TRP A 103 1.74 -11.26 1.62
CA TRP A 103 1.19 -10.29 0.67
C TRP A 103 0.75 -9.01 1.38
N ARG A 104 -0.01 -9.11 2.47
CA ARG A 104 -0.45 -7.95 3.28
C ARG A 104 0.72 -7.16 3.87
N VAL A 105 1.79 -7.83 4.30
CA VAL A 105 3.02 -7.16 4.73
C VAL A 105 3.66 -6.38 3.58
N GLY A 106 3.72 -6.96 2.38
CA GLY A 106 4.21 -6.27 1.19
C GLY A 106 3.35 -5.07 0.80
N VAL A 107 2.02 -5.19 0.86
CA VAL A 107 1.13 -4.04 0.62
C VAL A 107 1.32 -2.97 1.70
N ALA A 108 1.56 -3.35 2.96
CA ALA A 108 1.86 -2.38 4.01
C ALA A 108 3.14 -1.59 3.72
N TRP A 109 4.20 -2.23 3.23
CA TRP A 109 5.40 -1.54 2.74
C TRP A 109 5.10 -0.59 1.57
N ALA A 110 4.30 -1.02 0.60
CA ALA A 110 3.86 -0.18 -0.50
C ALA A 110 3.11 1.07 0.01
N ARG A 111 2.16 0.88 0.95
CA ARG A 111 1.39 1.98 1.56
C ARG A 111 2.29 2.96 2.29
N THR A 112 3.32 2.49 3.00
CA THR A 112 4.32 3.38 3.61
C THR A 112 4.98 4.28 2.57
N GLY A 113 5.43 3.73 1.45
CA GLY A 113 6.03 4.51 0.36
C GLY A 113 5.05 5.51 -0.28
N LEU A 114 3.79 5.11 -0.46
CA LEU A 114 2.74 6.02 -0.97
C LEU A 114 2.43 7.17 0.00
N CYS A 115 2.43 6.92 1.32
CA CYS A 115 2.28 7.98 2.32
C CYS A 115 3.45 8.96 2.29
N GLU A 116 4.67 8.48 2.07
CA GLU A 116 5.84 9.34 1.86
C GLU A 116 5.71 10.18 0.59
N ARG A 117 5.28 9.57 -0.52
CA ARG A 117 4.99 10.29 -1.78
C ARG A 117 3.94 11.37 -1.59
N LEU A 118 2.89 11.11 -0.80
CA LEU A 118 1.86 12.10 -0.49
C LEU A 118 2.44 13.29 0.31
N ALA A 119 3.33 13.02 1.26
CA ALA A 119 4.03 14.05 2.02
C ALA A 119 4.98 14.88 1.14
N ASP A 120 5.73 14.23 0.24
CA ASP A 120 6.60 14.92 -0.73
C ASP A 120 5.78 15.87 -1.62
N ARG A 121 4.63 15.40 -2.14
CA ARG A 121 3.70 16.25 -2.91
C ARG A 121 3.10 17.40 -2.10
N ALA A 122 2.82 17.17 -0.81
CA ALA A 122 2.34 18.23 0.07
C ALA A 122 3.42 19.30 0.22
N VAL A 123 4.67 18.90 0.46
CA VAL A 123 5.83 19.81 0.57
C VAL A 123 6.00 20.63 -0.70
N ASP A 124 6.00 20.00 -1.88
CA ASP A 124 6.17 20.69 -3.15
C ASP A 124 5.06 21.71 -3.40
N ARG A 125 3.81 21.34 -3.09
CA ARG A 125 2.69 22.27 -3.18
C ARG A 125 2.81 23.45 -2.22
N LEU A 126 3.21 23.19 -0.97
CA LEU A 126 3.31 24.21 0.07
C LEU A 126 4.50 25.15 -0.12
N ARG A 127 5.54 24.72 -0.83
CA ARG A 127 6.67 25.58 -1.26
C ARG A 127 6.22 26.64 -2.26
N GLY A 128 5.32 26.28 -3.18
CA GLY A 128 4.77 27.21 -4.18
C GLY A 128 3.69 28.16 -3.65
N ARG A 129 3.35 28.09 -2.36
CA ARG A 129 2.32 28.92 -1.73
C ARG A 129 2.90 29.77 -0.62
N SER A 130 2.33 30.96 -0.43
CA SER A 130 2.71 31.87 0.64
C SER A 130 1.51 32.35 1.44
N VAL A 131 1.69 32.53 2.74
CA VAL A 131 0.75 33.21 3.64
C VAL A 131 1.54 34.30 4.37
N GLY A 132 1.08 35.56 4.27
CA GLY A 132 1.78 36.70 4.88
C GLY A 132 3.24 36.85 4.40
N GLY A 133 3.52 36.59 3.12
CA GLY A 133 4.87 36.67 2.54
C GLY A 133 5.80 35.51 2.91
N THR A 134 5.37 34.58 3.76
CA THR A 134 6.14 33.39 4.14
C THR A 134 5.65 32.17 3.37
N ALA A 135 6.57 31.39 2.80
CA ALA A 135 6.21 30.13 2.16
C ALA A 135 5.46 29.23 3.16
N THR A 136 4.31 28.67 2.76
CA THR A 136 3.41 27.95 3.67
C THR A 136 4.11 26.77 4.34
N VAL A 137 5.04 26.12 3.63
CA VAL A 137 5.89 25.04 4.17
C VAL A 137 6.74 25.45 5.38
N ASN A 138 7.08 26.74 5.50
CA ASN A 138 7.93 27.26 6.58
C ASN A 138 7.13 27.65 7.83
N LEU A 139 5.79 27.64 7.76
CA LEU A 139 4.96 27.97 8.91
C LEU A 139 5.14 26.89 10.01
N PRO A 140 5.35 27.29 11.28
CA PRO A 140 5.52 26.34 12.39
C PRO A 140 4.47 25.22 12.47
N PRO A 141 3.15 25.47 12.36
CA PRO A 141 2.16 24.40 12.42
C PRO A 141 2.28 23.39 11.26
N VAL A 142 2.68 23.86 10.07
CA VAL A 142 2.86 23.00 8.89
C VAL A 142 4.09 22.12 9.07
N ARG A 143 5.20 22.69 9.56
CA ARG A 143 6.42 21.95 9.85
C ARG A 143 6.22 20.87 10.90
N LEU A 144 5.41 21.15 11.94
CA LEU A 144 5.08 20.16 12.96
C LEU A 144 4.32 18.96 12.37
N VAL A 145 3.27 19.22 11.56
CA VAL A 145 2.51 18.15 10.89
C VAL A 145 3.41 17.29 9.99
N LEU A 146 4.32 17.91 9.24
CA LEU A 146 5.25 17.17 8.38
C LEU A 146 6.27 16.35 9.18
N ALA A 147 6.73 16.86 10.33
CA ALA A 147 7.61 16.13 11.23
C ALA A 147 6.90 14.92 11.86
N ASP A 148 5.66 15.09 12.32
CA ASP A 148 4.84 14.00 12.86
C ASP A 148 4.57 12.93 11.81
N ALA A 149 4.32 13.34 10.55
CA ALA A 149 4.16 12.41 9.44
C ALA A 149 5.44 11.59 9.18
N ALA A 150 6.61 12.25 9.17
CA ALA A 150 7.89 11.57 9.01
C ALA A 150 8.16 10.55 10.14
N LEU A 151 7.84 10.91 11.39
CA LEU A 151 7.96 10.00 12.54
C LEU A 151 7.02 8.79 12.41
N ALA A 152 5.78 9.01 11.97
CA ALA A 152 4.82 7.93 11.74
C ALA A 152 5.26 6.98 10.62
N HIS A 153 5.89 7.49 9.55
CA HIS A 153 6.46 6.65 8.50
C HIS A 153 7.61 5.79 9.05
N LEU A 154 8.52 6.38 9.83
CA LEU A 154 9.60 5.63 10.49
C LEU A 154 9.08 4.58 11.48
N GLU A 155 8.00 4.87 12.22
CA GLU A 155 7.34 3.89 13.08
C GLU A 155 6.80 2.70 12.27
N ALA A 156 6.09 2.97 11.17
CA ALA A 156 5.57 1.93 10.29
C ALA A 156 6.70 1.06 9.71
N GLN A 157 7.78 1.68 9.22
CA GLN A 157 8.95 0.98 8.70
C GLN A 157 9.60 0.12 9.80
N ALA A 158 9.77 0.63 11.01
CA ALA A 158 10.37 -0.12 12.11
C ALA A 158 9.51 -1.33 12.53
N LEU A 159 8.18 -1.19 12.54
CA LEU A 159 7.26 -2.30 12.81
C LEU A 159 7.30 -3.35 11.69
N LEU A 160 7.37 -2.92 10.43
CA LEU A 160 7.42 -3.81 9.27
C LEU A 160 8.78 -4.52 9.15
N ALA A 161 9.89 -3.84 9.43
CA ALA A 161 11.23 -4.42 9.46
C ALA A 161 11.33 -5.57 10.48
N ARG A 162 10.68 -5.45 11.64
CA ARG A 162 10.66 -6.52 12.65
C ARG A 162 9.95 -7.80 12.19
N VAL A 163 9.00 -7.70 11.27
CA VAL A 163 8.24 -8.85 10.76
C VAL A 163 8.78 -9.39 9.44
N THR A 164 9.67 -8.64 8.78
CA THR A 164 10.36 -9.04 7.54
C THR A 164 11.81 -9.44 7.75
N ALA A 165 12.37 -9.24 8.94
CA ALA A 165 13.70 -9.73 9.28
C ALA A 165 13.78 -11.25 9.10
N GLU A 166 14.76 -11.70 8.31
CA GLU A 166 15.06 -13.11 8.08
C GLU A 166 15.18 -13.86 9.42
N PRO A 167 14.53 -15.02 9.59
CA PRO A 167 14.55 -15.75 10.83
C PRO A 167 15.96 -16.33 11.08
N GLY A 168 16.75 -15.68 11.93
CA GLY A 168 18.00 -16.26 12.42
C GLY A 168 17.71 -17.44 13.36
N GLU A 169 18.11 -18.67 12.96
CA GLU A 169 18.20 -19.98 13.68
C GLU A 169 17.10 -20.39 14.71
N ARG A 170 16.12 -19.55 14.96
CA ARG A 170 14.92 -19.77 15.77
C ARG A 170 13.74 -19.30 14.94
N ALA A 171 13.59 -19.90 13.77
CA ALA A 171 12.38 -19.80 12.96
C ALA A 171 11.27 -20.55 13.72
N ASP A 172 10.73 -19.92 14.74
CA ASP A 172 9.37 -20.24 15.11
C ASP A 172 8.54 -19.75 13.95
N ASP A 173 7.94 -20.70 13.22
CA ASP A 173 7.16 -20.56 11.99
C ASP A 173 5.82 -19.86 12.28
N ARG A 174 5.90 -18.81 13.11
CA ARG A 174 4.83 -18.15 13.83
C ARG A 174 4.33 -17.01 12.95
N PRO A 175 3.03 -16.97 12.64
CA PRO A 175 2.45 -15.94 11.78
C PRO A 175 2.78 -14.54 12.29
N VAL A 176 2.91 -13.58 11.36
CA VAL A 176 2.99 -12.15 11.68
C VAL A 176 1.84 -11.80 12.61
N PRO A 177 2.09 -11.21 13.79
CA PRO A 177 1.01 -10.85 14.70
C PRO A 177 0.03 -9.89 14.01
N ALA A 178 -1.25 -10.25 13.92
CA ALA A 178 -2.30 -9.43 13.32
C ALA A 178 -2.36 -8.02 13.94
N THR A 179 -1.98 -7.90 15.22
CA THR A 179 -1.88 -6.64 15.95
C THR A 179 -0.81 -5.69 15.39
N THR A 180 0.27 -6.22 14.81
CA THR A 180 1.32 -5.41 14.17
C THR A 180 0.81 -4.74 12.90
N LEU A 181 0.20 -5.52 12.00
CA LEU A 181 -0.39 -4.98 10.77
C LEU A 181 -1.55 -4.02 11.07
N ALA A 182 -2.41 -4.33 12.04
CA ALA A 182 -3.46 -3.43 12.47
C ALA A 182 -2.90 -2.08 12.97
N ARG A 183 -1.81 -2.10 13.76
CA ARG A 183 -1.13 -0.89 14.22
C ARG A 183 -0.54 -0.10 13.05
N VAL A 184 0.15 -0.76 12.12
CA VAL A 184 0.71 -0.11 10.92
C VAL A 184 -0.40 0.56 10.12
N THR A 185 -1.50 -0.14 9.85
CA THR A 185 -2.67 0.44 9.16
C THR A 185 -3.21 1.66 9.89
N ALA A 186 -3.43 1.60 11.21
CA ALA A 186 -3.94 2.73 11.98
C ALA A 186 -3.01 3.96 11.94
N VAL A 187 -1.69 3.74 12.01
CA VAL A 187 -0.68 4.81 11.90
C VAL A 187 -0.73 5.44 10.51
N LEU A 188 -0.70 4.63 9.44
CA LEU A 188 -0.72 5.11 8.06
C LEU A 188 -2.04 5.82 7.71
N ASP A 189 -3.19 5.32 8.15
CA ASP A 189 -4.50 5.95 7.89
C ASP A 189 -4.60 7.31 8.57
N ARG A 190 -4.09 7.44 9.80
CA ARG A 190 -4.10 8.72 10.53
C ARG A 190 -3.19 9.73 9.85
N THR A 191 -1.97 9.31 9.52
CA THR A 191 -0.96 10.19 8.93
C THR A 191 -1.34 10.63 7.52
N SER A 192 -1.78 9.71 6.65
CA SER A 192 -2.23 10.05 5.29
C SER A 192 -3.36 11.07 5.29
N ARG A 193 -4.38 10.89 6.16
CA ARG A 193 -5.46 11.88 6.34
C ARG A 193 -4.95 13.24 6.80
N THR A 194 -3.98 13.26 7.72
CA THR A 194 -3.42 14.51 8.25
C THR A 194 -2.62 15.26 7.19
N VAL A 195 -1.79 14.54 6.41
CA VAL A 195 -1.04 15.11 5.29
C VAL A 195 -1.98 15.55 4.16
N HIS A 196 -3.02 14.78 3.85
CA HIS A 196 -4.03 15.15 2.86
C HIS A 196 -4.72 16.47 3.19
N ASN A 197 -4.99 16.74 4.48
CA ASN A 197 -5.59 17.99 4.91
C ASN A 197 -4.69 19.22 4.66
N LEU A 198 -3.37 19.06 4.50
CA LEU A 198 -2.47 20.16 4.13
C LEU A 198 -2.73 20.70 2.71
N PHE A 199 -3.37 19.91 1.84
CA PHE A 199 -3.79 20.36 0.52
C PHE A 199 -5.01 21.30 0.58
N GLY A 200 -5.69 21.40 1.73
CA GLY A 200 -6.91 22.20 1.90
C GLY A 200 -8.02 21.76 0.92
N ALA A 201 -8.87 22.70 0.49
CA ALA A 201 -9.97 22.41 -0.44
C ALA A 201 -9.51 21.76 -1.76
N SER A 202 -8.30 22.08 -2.23
CA SER A 202 -7.77 21.48 -3.46
C SER A 202 -7.42 19.99 -3.34
N GLY A 203 -7.29 19.46 -2.11
CA GLY A 203 -7.15 18.03 -1.89
C GLY A 203 -8.42 17.23 -2.20
N PHE A 204 -9.59 17.88 -2.18
CA PHE A 204 -10.89 17.22 -2.38
C PHE A 204 -11.41 17.32 -3.82
N VAL A 205 -10.74 18.10 -4.66
CA VAL A 205 -11.00 18.15 -6.10
C VAL A 205 -10.31 16.94 -6.73
N ASP A 206 -10.99 16.27 -7.66
CA ASP A 206 -10.41 15.12 -8.35
C ASP A 206 -9.12 15.52 -9.09
N GLY A 207 -8.00 14.96 -8.64
CA GLY A 207 -6.64 15.25 -9.08
C GLY A 207 -5.65 14.35 -8.37
N ASP A 208 -4.38 14.41 -8.75
CA ASP A 208 -3.37 13.41 -8.37
C ASP A 208 -3.23 13.19 -6.85
N ALA A 209 -3.32 14.26 -6.04
CA ALA A 209 -3.25 14.15 -4.58
C ALA A 209 -4.48 13.47 -3.98
N ALA A 210 -5.67 13.74 -4.53
CA ALA A 210 -6.92 13.11 -4.12
C ALA A 210 -6.95 11.62 -4.50
N ARG A 211 -6.48 11.30 -5.71
CA ARG A 211 -6.36 9.93 -6.22
C ARG A 211 -5.33 9.12 -5.43
N LEU A 212 -4.18 9.71 -5.10
CA LEU A 212 -3.17 9.07 -4.26
C LEU A 212 -3.73 8.78 -2.85
N ALA A 213 -4.34 9.75 -2.18
CA ALA A 213 -4.93 9.55 -0.85
C ALA A 213 -6.00 8.45 -0.86
N ARG A 214 -6.91 8.48 -1.84
CA ARG A 214 -7.91 7.42 -2.03
C ARG A 214 -7.27 6.04 -2.25
N THR A 215 -6.21 5.97 -3.04
CA THR A 215 -5.49 4.71 -3.31
C THR A 215 -4.87 4.15 -2.04
N ILE A 216 -4.24 4.99 -1.20
CA ILE A 216 -3.69 4.61 0.10
C ILE A 216 -4.77 4.04 1.02
N ASP A 217 -5.94 4.67 1.06
CA ASP A 217 -7.08 4.23 1.87
C ASP A 217 -7.63 2.88 1.39
N LEU A 218 -7.84 2.72 0.07
CA LEU A 218 -8.37 1.49 -0.49
C LEU A 218 -7.41 0.31 -0.33
N LEU A 219 -6.10 0.53 -0.48
CA LEU A 219 -5.09 -0.51 -0.20
C LEU A 219 -5.11 -0.93 1.27
N GLY A 220 -5.43 -0.02 2.19
CA GLY A 220 -5.61 -0.32 3.61
C GLY A 220 -6.78 -1.25 3.86
N HIS A 221 -7.93 -0.97 3.23
CA HIS A 221 -9.14 -1.79 3.33
C HIS A 221 -8.98 -3.16 2.64
N ALA A 222 -8.31 -3.20 1.50
CA ALA A 222 -8.02 -4.43 0.78
C ALA A 222 -7.05 -5.35 1.54
N SER A 223 -6.15 -4.77 2.36
CA SER A 223 -5.16 -5.54 3.12
C SER A 223 -5.56 -5.79 4.58
N GLY A 224 -6.66 -5.18 5.06
CA GLY A 224 -7.02 -5.18 6.46
C GLY A 224 -8.52 -4.94 6.70
N THR A 225 -9.10 -5.85 7.49
CA THR A 225 -10.37 -5.73 8.23
C THR A 225 -11.62 -5.43 7.42
N LEU A 226 -12.24 -6.48 6.87
CA LEU A 226 -13.66 -6.67 7.16
C LEU A 226 -13.76 -7.34 8.54
N PRO A 227 -14.68 -6.90 9.42
CA PRO A 227 -14.92 -7.62 10.66
C PRO A 227 -15.30 -9.06 10.31
N THR A 228 -14.63 -10.04 10.91
CA THR A 228 -15.12 -11.41 11.01
C THR A 228 -16.33 -11.40 11.96
N GLY A 229 -17.41 -10.78 11.50
CA GLY A 229 -18.69 -10.66 12.19
C GLY A 229 -19.66 -11.70 11.69
N ALA A 230 -19.33 -12.98 11.84
CA ALA A 230 -20.35 -14.00 12.01
C ALA A 230 -20.46 -14.25 13.52
N THR A 231 -21.04 -13.30 14.24
CA THR A 231 -21.78 -13.66 15.45
C THR A 231 -22.86 -14.63 14.98
N ARG A 232 -22.59 -15.94 15.12
CA ARG A 232 -23.63 -16.95 15.15
C ARG A 232 -24.63 -16.47 16.18
N GLY A 233 -25.76 -15.94 15.72
CA GLY A 233 -26.95 -15.84 16.53
C GLY A 233 -27.31 -17.27 16.92
N GLY A 234 -26.90 -17.68 18.11
CA GLY A 234 -27.54 -18.78 18.79
C GLY A 234 -28.93 -18.30 19.13
N GLU A 235 -29.89 -18.56 18.24
CA GLU A 235 -31.29 -18.56 18.61
C GLU A 235 -31.43 -19.61 19.72
N GLY A 236 -31.70 -19.10 20.92
CA GLY A 236 -32.05 -19.91 22.07
C GLY A 236 -33.25 -20.77 21.72
N GLN A 237 -33.01 -22.08 21.70
CA GLN A 237 -34.04 -23.08 21.68
C GLN A 237 -34.46 -23.29 23.14
N ASP A 238 -35.39 -22.45 23.61
CA ASP A 238 -36.13 -22.74 24.84
C ASP A 238 -37.34 -23.61 24.47
N ALA A 239 -37.34 -24.81 25.05
CA ALA A 239 -38.46 -25.73 25.14
C ALA A 239 -39.09 -25.62 26.53
#